data_AF-A0A8T4LTA0-F1
#
_entry.id   AF-A0A8T4LTA0-F1
#
_cell.length_a   1.000
_cell.length_b   1.000
_cell.length_c   1.000
_cell.angle_alpha   90.00
_cell.angle_beta   90.00
_cell.angle_gamma   90.00
#
_symmetry.space_group_name_H-M   'P 1'
#
loop_
_entity.id
_entity.type
_entity.pdbx_description
1 polymer ?
#
loop_
_entity_poly.entity_id
_entity_poly.type
_entity_poly.pdbx_seq_one_letter_code
_entity_poly.pdbx_strand_id
1 'polypeptide(L)'
;MLGVIAGTGLEHFFKGIEAPIKTDYGSVHAILTKGDKIAFISRHGFAHDVPPHKINHKAHVAALKKLGVSGVLGFSACGAISKYSIGDLVLLEDFIDFRAPQTFFDKLESINQHAWMAPPFSKTLQGKALAAAKKAKVVLKKGGVVAVTAGPRLETPAEIKAFAKLGANLVGMTTSPEATLARELELEYAAIAVVSNHAAGVKRFAPSGAEIAAVAAAQAHKAAKIVAELSK
;
A
#
# COMPACT_ATOMS: atom_id res chain seq x y z
N MET A 1 15.29 -7.20 -8.26
CA MET A 1 14.73 -5.89 -7.87
C MET A 1 13.43 -6.06 -7.09
N LEU A 2 13.22 -5.31 -6.01
CA LEU A 2 11.98 -5.19 -5.25
C LEU A 2 11.24 -3.90 -5.67
N GLY A 3 9.95 -3.98 -5.92
CA GLY A 3 9.09 -2.81 -6.09
C GLY A 3 8.59 -2.28 -4.74
N VAL A 4 8.53 -0.97 -4.57
CA VAL A 4 7.96 -0.32 -3.39
C VAL A 4 7.00 0.76 -3.83
N ILE A 5 5.77 0.74 -3.30
CA ILE A 5 4.78 1.80 -3.52
C ILE A 5 4.37 2.36 -2.15
N ALA A 6 4.57 3.65 -1.92
CA ALA A 6 4.25 4.28 -0.64
C ALA A 6 3.63 5.67 -0.80
N GLY A 7 3.00 6.16 0.27
CA GLY A 7 2.68 7.58 0.40
C GLY A 7 3.89 8.41 0.85
N THR A 8 3.65 9.53 1.53
CA THR A 8 4.68 10.50 1.93
C THR A 8 5.73 9.95 2.88
N GLY A 9 6.95 10.45 2.74
CA GLY A 9 8.05 10.33 3.69
C GLY A 9 8.99 9.16 3.44
N LEU A 10 8.56 8.11 2.73
CA LEU A 10 9.41 6.93 2.50
C LEU A 10 10.41 7.16 1.35
N GLU A 11 10.07 8.02 0.40
CA GLU A 11 10.89 8.42 -0.73
C GLU A 11 12.29 8.90 -0.32
N HIS A 12 12.39 9.62 0.81
CA HIS A 12 13.64 10.20 1.30
C HIS A 12 14.71 9.17 1.71
N PHE A 13 14.30 7.91 1.89
CA PHE A 13 15.21 6.82 2.26
C PHE A 13 15.83 6.10 1.05
N PHE A 14 15.34 6.36 -0.15
CA PHE A 14 15.82 5.71 -1.37
C PHE A 14 16.62 6.71 -2.21
N LYS A 15 17.94 6.52 -2.24
CA LYS A 15 18.84 7.29 -3.10
C LYS A 15 19.04 6.54 -4.42
N GLY A 16 18.69 7.18 -5.53
CA GLY A 16 18.68 6.56 -6.84
C GLY A 16 18.51 7.57 -7.97
N ILE A 17 18.43 7.04 -9.19
CA ILE A 17 18.11 7.83 -10.38
C ILE A 17 16.58 7.88 -10.50
N GLU A 18 16.02 9.08 -10.58
CA GLU A 18 14.62 9.23 -10.94
C GLU A 18 14.47 9.08 -12.46
N ALA A 19 13.60 8.15 -12.88
CA ALA A 19 13.39 7.85 -14.29
C ALA A 19 11.89 7.78 -14.62
N PRO A 20 11.46 8.38 -15.75
CA PRO A 20 10.08 8.22 -16.23
C PRO A 20 9.91 6.83 -16.86
N ILE A 21 8.91 6.09 -16.40
CA ILE A 21 8.49 4.80 -16.93
C ILE A 21 7.19 4.98 -17.68
N LYS A 22 7.25 4.86 -19.01
CA LYS A 22 6.06 4.92 -19.88
C LYS A 22 5.37 3.57 -19.93
N THR A 23 4.07 3.57 -19.69
CA THR A 23 3.17 2.42 -19.81
C THR A 23 1.99 2.78 -20.71
N ASP A 24 1.23 1.79 -21.16
CA ASP A 24 0.01 2.02 -21.95
C ASP A 24 -1.09 2.73 -21.15
N TYR A 25 -0.94 2.81 -19.83
CA TYR A 25 -1.88 3.46 -18.91
C TYR A 25 -1.39 4.85 -18.45
N GLY A 26 -0.24 5.32 -18.92
CA GLY A 26 0.35 6.61 -18.53
C GLY A 26 1.82 6.51 -18.10
N SER A 27 2.41 7.66 -17.79
CA SER A 27 3.80 7.77 -17.33
C SER A 27 3.87 7.82 -15.80
N VAL A 28 4.84 7.13 -15.23
CA VAL A 28 5.11 7.12 -13.79
C VAL A 28 6.58 7.42 -13.54
N HIS A 29 6.88 8.30 -12.60
CA HIS A 29 8.26 8.51 -12.16
C HIS A 29 8.62 7.51 -11.06
N ALA A 30 9.73 6.80 -11.26
CA ALA A 30 10.26 5.86 -10.28
C ALA A 30 11.68 6.23 -9.87
N ILE A 31 12.02 6.05 -8.59
CA ILE A 31 13.41 6.09 -8.12
C ILE A 31 14.00 4.70 -8.23
N LEU A 32 15.07 4.57 -9.03
CA LEU A 32 15.83 3.34 -9.20
C LEU A 32 17.12 3.42 -8.38
N THR A 33 17.20 2.59 -7.32
CA THR A 33 18.35 2.58 -6.41
C THR A 33 19.59 1.92 -7.03
N LYS A 34 20.78 2.25 -6.53
CA LYS A 34 22.05 1.72 -7.04
C LYS A 34 22.06 0.18 -7.09
N GLY A 35 22.43 -0.37 -8.24
CA GLY A 35 22.48 -1.81 -8.49
C GLY A 35 21.09 -2.45 -8.64
N ASP A 36 20.07 -1.66 -8.99
CA ASP A 36 18.70 -2.07 -9.32
C ASP A 36 18.07 -2.99 -8.25
N LYS A 37 18.36 -2.69 -6.98
CA LYS A 37 17.83 -3.45 -5.86
C LYS A 37 16.37 -3.10 -5.58
N ILE A 38 16.03 -1.82 -5.71
CA ILE A 38 14.70 -1.26 -5.41
C ILE A 38 14.26 -0.31 -6.51
N ALA A 39 13.01 -0.47 -6.96
CA ALA A 39 12.25 0.51 -7.72
C ALA A 39 11.14 1.09 -6.84
N PHE A 40 11.22 2.39 -6.54
CA PHE A 40 10.26 3.08 -5.68
C PHE A 40 9.33 3.98 -6.50
N ILE A 41 8.02 3.92 -6.22
CA ILE A 41 7.00 4.82 -6.79
C ILE A 41 6.28 5.54 -5.64
N SER A 42 6.25 6.87 -5.69
CA SER A 42 5.38 7.66 -4.81
C SER A 42 3.94 7.58 -5.30
N ARG A 43 3.04 7.07 -4.46
CA ARG A 43 1.64 6.86 -4.80
C ARG A 43 0.90 8.16 -5.13
N HIS A 44 1.30 9.25 -4.49
CA HIS A 44 0.66 10.56 -4.60
C HIS A 44 1.50 11.55 -5.43
N GLY A 45 2.49 11.06 -6.18
CA GLY A 45 3.51 11.91 -6.80
C GLY A 45 4.53 12.44 -5.79
N PHE A 46 5.67 12.93 -6.27
CA PHE A 46 6.73 13.47 -5.39
C PHE A 46 6.34 14.81 -4.74
N ALA A 47 5.41 15.55 -5.33
CA ALA A 47 4.81 16.74 -4.74
C ALA A 47 3.64 16.43 -3.78
N HIS A 48 3.23 15.16 -3.67
CA HIS A 48 2.09 14.71 -2.86
C HIS A 48 0.75 15.43 -3.20
N ASP A 49 0.53 15.72 -4.47
CA ASP A 49 -0.59 16.51 -4.99
C ASP A 49 -1.70 15.67 -5.64
N VAL A 50 -1.49 14.35 -5.79
CA VAL A 50 -2.49 13.44 -6.35
C VAL A 50 -3.35 12.83 -5.23
N PRO A 51 -4.64 13.17 -5.10
CA PRO A 51 -5.50 12.59 -4.06
C PRO A 51 -5.81 11.11 -4.34
N PRO A 52 -6.20 10.32 -3.31
CA PRO A 52 -6.37 8.86 -3.44
C PRO A 52 -7.25 8.40 -4.61
N HIS A 53 -8.40 9.05 -4.83
CA HIS A 53 -9.34 8.73 -5.90
C HIS A 53 -8.86 9.10 -7.32
N LYS A 54 -7.73 9.80 -7.46
CA LYS A 54 -7.11 10.18 -8.74
C LYS A 54 -5.81 9.44 -9.04
N ILE A 55 -5.36 8.57 -8.13
CA ILE A 55 -4.16 7.77 -8.35
C ILE A 55 -4.36 6.87 -9.57
N ASN A 56 -3.41 6.90 -10.50
CA ASN A 56 -3.38 5.98 -11.63
C ASN A 56 -2.71 4.66 -11.23
N HIS A 57 -3.44 3.83 -10.48
CA HIS A 57 -2.94 2.55 -9.98
C HIS A 57 -2.51 1.60 -11.12
N LYS A 58 -3.23 1.62 -12.26
CA LYS A 58 -2.87 0.83 -13.46
C LYS A 58 -1.47 1.18 -13.96
N ALA A 59 -1.17 2.46 -14.12
CA ALA A 59 0.16 2.90 -14.54
C ALA A 59 1.25 2.51 -13.53
N HIS A 60 0.99 2.63 -12.22
CA HIS A 60 1.97 2.27 -11.19
C HIS A 60 2.33 0.78 -11.23
N VAL A 61 1.33 -0.10 -11.26
CA VAL A 61 1.57 -1.55 -11.27
C VAL A 61 2.17 -1.99 -12.61
N ALA A 62 1.70 -1.45 -13.74
CA ALA A 62 2.27 -1.74 -15.05
C ALA A 62 3.74 -1.28 -15.16
N ALA A 63 4.10 -0.15 -14.57
CA ALA A 63 5.48 0.34 -14.55
C ALA A 63 6.40 -0.62 -13.79
N LEU A 64 5.96 -1.11 -12.62
CA LEU A 64 6.72 -2.10 -11.85
C LEU A 64 6.83 -3.45 -12.58
N LYS A 65 5.77 -3.90 -13.25
CA LYS A 65 5.82 -5.10 -14.10
C LYS A 65 6.87 -4.94 -15.20
N LYS A 66 6.85 -3.80 -15.90
CA LYS A 66 7.78 -3.47 -16.98
C LYS A 66 9.23 -3.40 -16.51
N LEU A 67 9.46 -2.92 -15.28
CA LEU A 67 10.77 -2.92 -14.64
C LEU A 67 11.25 -4.31 -14.19
N GLY A 68 10.42 -5.36 -14.28
CA GLY A 68 10.82 -6.73 -13.94
C GLY A 68 11.03 -6.95 -12.44
N VAL A 69 10.28 -6.25 -11.58
CA VAL A 69 10.38 -6.47 -10.13
C VAL A 69 9.92 -7.88 -9.75
N SER A 70 10.60 -8.47 -8.78
CA SER A 70 10.29 -9.80 -8.23
C SER A 70 9.04 -9.83 -7.35
N GLY A 71 8.60 -8.66 -6.88
CA GLY A 71 7.44 -8.47 -6.02
C GLY A 71 7.33 -7.02 -5.60
N VAL A 72 6.19 -6.65 -5.04
CA VAL A 72 5.85 -5.28 -4.67
C VAL A 72 5.42 -5.23 -3.21
N LEU A 73 6.09 -4.39 -2.43
CA LEU A 73 5.70 -4.09 -1.06
C LEU A 73 5.04 -2.70 -1.00
N GLY A 74 3.73 -2.68 -0.77
CA GLY A 74 2.95 -1.47 -0.59
C GLY A 74 2.98 -0.97 0.87
N PHE A 75 3.05 0.34 1.06
CA PHE A 75 2.84 0.99 2.36
C PHE A 75 1.66 1.96 2.27
N SER A 76 0.69 1.82 3.18
CA SER A 76 -0.51 2.67 3.21
C SER A 76 -0.72 3.24 4.61
N ALA A 77 -0.96 4.54 4.72
CA ALA A 77 -1.45 5.13 5.97
C ALA A 77 -2.88 4.65 6.23
N CYS A 78 -3.17 4.21 7.46
CA CYS A 78 -4.48 3.67 7.83
C CYS A 78 -4.95 4.18 9.19
N GLY A 79 -6.26 4.34 9.32
CA GLY A 79 -6.95 4.54 10.58
C GLY A 79 -7.16 3.22 11.32
N ALA A 80 -6.87 3.18 12.61
CA ALA A 80 -7.20 2.04 13.48
C ALA A 80 -8.69 2.03 13.83
N ILE A 81 -9.38 0.97 13.43
CA ILE A 81 -10.75 0.67 13.88
C ILE A 81 -10.70 -0.03 15.24
N SER A 82 -9.78 -1.00 15.41
CA SER A 82 -9.60 -1.74 16.66
C SER A 82 -8.17 -2.29 16.80
N LYS A 83 -7.80 -2.76 18.01
CA LYS A 83 -6.58 -3.51 18.43
C LYS A 83 -5.19 -2.93 18.13
N TYR A 84 -5.07 -1.95 17.23
CA TYR A 84 -3.80 -1.32 16.88
C TYR A 84 -3.66 0.08 17.46
N SER A 85 -2.42 0.47 17.70
CA SER A 85 -2.01 1.76 18.24
C SER A 85 -1.39 2.62 17.15
N ILE A 86 -1.49 3.93 17.31
CA ILE A 86 -0.82 4.90 16.43
C ILE A 86 0.68 4.60 16.42
N GLY A 87 1.27 4.56 15.22
CA GLY A 87 2.68 4.22 14.98
C GLY A 87 2.95 2.73 14.76
N ASP A 88 1.95 1.86 14.91
CA ASP A 88 2.09 0.44 14.55
C ASP A 88 2.34 0.28 13.05
N LEU A 89 3.22 -0.68 12.71
CA LEU A 89 3.28 -1.28 11.38
C LEU A 89 2.53 -2.61 11.41
N VAL A 90 1.58 -2.78 10.49
CA VAL A 90 0.70 -3.96 10.45
C VAL A 90 0.75 -4.57 9.05
N LEU A 91 1.21 -5.82 8.96
CA LEU A 91 1.12 -6.59 7.74
C LEU A 91 -0.35 -6.95 7.47
N LEU A 92 -0.84 -6.51 6.31
CA LEU A 92 -2.20 -6.76 5.88
C LEU A 92 -2.38 -8.20 5.45
N GLU A 93 -3.49 -8.80 5.84
CA GLU A 93 -3.89 -10.17 5.56
C GLU A 93 -5.07 -10.22 4.57
N ASP A 94 -5.98 -9.26 4.65
CA ASP A 94 -7.15 -9.15 3.77
C ASP A 94 -7.61 -7.70 3.58
N PHE A 95 -8.55 -7.47 2.67
CA PHE A 95 -9.19 -6.17 2.47
C PHE A 95 -10.67 -6.31 2.11
N ILE A 96 -11.44 -5.25 2.38
CA ILE A 96 -12.83 -5.09 1.94
C ILE A 96 -12.88 -3.81 1.10
N ASP A 97 -13.09 -3.93 -0.22
CA ASP A 97 -13.07 -2.76 -1.12
C ASP A 97 -14.47 -2.19 -1.33
N PHE A 98 -14.67 -0.94 -0.93
CA PHE A 98 -15.92 -0.18 -1.12
C PHE A 98 -15.85 0.74 -2.34
N ARG A 99 -14.77 0.69 -3.12
CA ARG A 99 -14.58 1.51 -4.31
C ARG A 99 -15.02 0.77 -5.56
N ALA A 100 -15.15 1.51 -6.66
CA ALA A 100 -15.31 0.89 -7.95
C ALA A 100 -14.07 0.02 -8.26
N PRO A 101 -14.26 -1.25 -8.68
CA PRO A 101 -13.14 -2.10 -9.06
C PRO A 101 -12.40 -1.50 -10.26
N GLN A 102 -11.09 -1.71 -10.30
CA GLN A 102 -10.25 -1.40 -11.46
C GLN A 102 -9.59 -2.68 -11.94
N THR A 103 -9.50 -2.83 -13.26
CA THR A 103 -8.91 -4.00 -13.92
C THR A 103 -8.12 -3.58 -15.16
N PHE A 104 -7.17 -4.41 -15.57
CA PHE A 104 -6.50 -4.34 -16.86
C PHE A 104 -7.34 -4.94 -18.01
N PHE A 105 -8.42 -5.65 -17.69
CA PHE A 105 -9.25 -6.35 -18.68
C PHE A 105 -10.55 -5.59 -18.98
N ASP A 106 -10.53 -4.79 -20.05
CA ASP A 106 -11.75 -4.11 -20.55
C ASP A 106 -12.66 -5.05 -21.36
N LYS A 107 -12.13 -6.20 -21.79
CA LYS A 107 -12.86 -7.31 -22.43
C LYS A 107 -12.33 -8.64 -21.90
N LEU A 108 -13.22 -9.62 -21.76
CA LEU A 108 -12.85 -10.98 -21.39
C LEU A 108 -12.47 -11.77 -22.64
N GLU A 109 -11.18 -11.97 -22.85
CA GLU A 109 -10.61 -12.85 -23.87
C GLU A 109 -10.59 -14.31 -23.41
N SER A 110 -10.69 -14.54 -22.09
CA SER A 110 -10.78 -15.87 -21.48
C SER A 110 -11.46 -15.81 -20.12
N ILE A 111 -12.18 -16.88 -19.74
CA ILE A 111 -12.75 -17.03 -18.39
C ILE A 111 -11.68 -16.99 -17.29
N ASN A 112 -10.42 -17.31 -17.62
CA ASN A 112 -9.31 -17.28 -16.68
C ASN A 112 -8.89 -15.87 -16.26
N GLN A 113 -9.41 -14.80 -16.90
CA GLN A 113 -9.16 -13.41 -16.52
C GLN A 113 -9.95 -12.98 -15.26
N HIS A 114 -10.84 -13.82 -14.74
CA HIS A 114 -11.41 -13.64 -13.40
C HIS A 114 -10.36 -13.97 -12.33
N ALA A 115 -9.62 -12.95 -11.89
CA ALA A 115 -8.56 -13.10 -10.90
C ALA A 115 -9.10 -13.65 -9.57
N TRP A 116 -8.63 -14.84 -9.19
CA TRP A 116 -8.88 -15.38 -7.86
C TRP A 116 -8.09 -14.61 -6.80
N MET A 117 -8.79 -14.00 -5.85
CA MET A 117 -8.21 -13.10 -4.85
C MET A 117 -7.99 -13.73 -3.47
N ALA A 118 -8.14 -15.05 -3.30
CA ALA A 118 -7.90 -15.70 -2.01
C ALA A 118 -6.61 -16.54 -2.01
N PRO A 119 -5.58 -16.19 -1.20
CA PRO A 119 -5.45 -14.95 -0.42
C PRO A 119 -5.09 -13.74 -1.30
N PRO A 120 -5.45 -12.50 -0.92
CA PRO A 120 -5.25 -11.33 -1.79
C PRO A 120 -3.79 -10.89 -1.86
N PHE A 121 -3.02 -11.19 -0.81
CA PHE A 121 -1.59 -10.89 -0.71
C PHE A 121 -0.75 -12.17 -0.84
N SER A 122 0.45 -12.06 -1.44
CA SER A 122 1.40 -13.17 -1.53
C SER A 122 1.88 -13.60 -0.15
N LYS A 123 1.59 -14.86 0.22
CA LYS A 123 2.08 -15.45 1.47
C LYS A 123 3.62 -15.57 1.49
N THR A 124 4.23 -15.81 0.33
CA THR A 124 5.69 -15.84 0.18
C THR A 124 6.30 -14.48 0.50
N LEU A 125 5.79 -13.40 -0.10
CA LEU A 125 6.29 -12.06 0.13
C LEU A 125 6.00 -11.58 1.55
N GLN A 126 4.84 -11.90 2.12
CA GLN A 126 4.53 -11.68 3.52
C GLN A 126 5.53 -12.37 4.46
N GLY A 127 5.87 -13.63 4.19
CA GLY A 127 6.89 -14.38 4.95
C GLY A 127 8.26 -13.70 4.91
N LYS A 128 8.69 -13.28 3.71
CA LYS A 128 9.94 -12.53 3.53
C LYS A 128 9.92 -11.19 4.26
N ALA A 129 8.83 -10.44 4.20
CA ALA A 129 8.68 -9.16 4.89
C ALA A 129 8.74 -9.32 6.43
N LEU A 130 8.14 -10.38 6.98
CA LEU A 130 8.23 -10.70 8.41
C LEU A 130 9.66 -11.06 8.83
N ALA A 131 10.35 -11.87 8.02
CA ALA A 131 11.74 -12.22 8.28
C ALA A 131 12.65 -10.99 8.22
N ALA A 132 12.45 -10.11 7.24
CA ALA A 132 13.14 -8.83 7.10
C ALA A 132 12.90 -7.93 8.32
N ALA A 133 11.64 -7.75 8.74
CA ALA A 133 11.31 -6.96 9.93
C ALA A 133 11.99 -7.51 11.20
N LYS A 134 12.00 -8.84 11.39
CA LYS A 134 12.70 -9.48 12.51
C LYS A 134 14.21 -9.18 12.49
N LYS A 135 14.87 -9.31 11.33
CA LYS A 135 16.30 -8.99 11.18
C LYS A 135 16.59 -7.51 11.45
N ALA A 136 15.73 -6.62 10.98
CA ALA A 136 15.84 -5.18 11.19
C ALA A 136 15.43 -4.71 12.61
N LYS A 137 15.02 -5.64 13.49
CA LYS A 137 14.51 -5.36 14.84
C LYS A 137 13.31 -4.38 14.83
N VAL A 138 12.46 -4.49 13.81
CA VAL A 138 11.22 -3.73 13.67
C VAL A 138 10.04 -4.63 14.03
N VAL A 139 9.19 -4.16 14.94
CA VAL A 139 7.94 -4.85 15.27
C VAL A 139 6.97 -4.67 14.11
N LEU A 140 6.65 -5.77 13.42
CA LEU A 140 5.63 -5.84 12.38
C LEU A 140 4.49 -6.75 12.86
N LYS A 141 3.35 -6.15 13.17
CA LYS A 141 2.14 -6.85 13.62
C LYS A 141 1.47 -7.56 12.44
N LYS A 142 0.60 -8.55 12.71
CA LYS A 142 -0.11 -9.36 11.69
C LYS A 142 -1.62 -9.24 11.85
N GLY A 143 -2.36 -9.65 10.82
CA GLY A 143 -3.81 -9.79 10.85
C GLY A 143 -4.57 -8.49 10.58
N GLY A 144 -3.96 -7.59 9.81
CA GLY A 144 -4.63 -6.38 9.34
C GLY A 144 -5.68 -6.72 8.29
N VAL A 145 -6.94 -6.35 8.53
CA VAL A 145 -8.01 -6.39 7.54
C VAL A 145 -8.46 -4.96 7.32
N VAL A 146 -8.23 -4.44 6.12
CA VAL A 146 -8.45 -3.03 5.80
C VAL A 146 -9.75 -2.83 5.01
N ALA A 147 -10.65 -1.98 5.50
CA ALA A 147 -11.71 -1.42 4.68
C ALA A 147 -11.11 -0.34 3.77
N VAL A 148 -11.29 -0.47 2.46
CA VAL A 148 -10.75 0.47 1.47
C VAL A 148 -11.85 1.39 0.97
N THR A 149 -11.73 2.69 1.24
CA THR A 149 -12.68 3.73 0.86
C THR A 149 -12.11 4.63 -0.22
N ALA A 150 -12.97 5.31 -1.00
CA ALA A 150 -12.51 6.12 -2.13
C ALA A 150 -11.72 7.38 -1.71
N GLY A 151 -12.02 7.93 -0.54
CA GLY A 151 -11.62 9.29 -0.19
C GLY A 151 -12.23 10.36 -1.12
N PRO A 152 -11.75 11.61 -1.10
CA PRO A 152 -10.71 12.12 -0.21
C PRO A 152 -11.21 12.43 1.21
N ARG A 153 -12.54 12.43 1.42
CA ARG A 153 -13.09 12.56 2.78
C ARG A 153 -12.67 11.37 3.64
N LEU A 154 -12.48 11.61 4.93
CA LEU A 154 -12.45 10.54 5.92
C LEU A 154 -13.86 9.98 6.13
N GLU A 155 -13.93 8.85 6.80
CA GLU A 155 -15.17 8.14 7.09
C GLU A 155 -16.01 8.82 8.16
N THR A 156 -17.30 8.55 8.14
CA THR A 156 -18.21 8.86 9.25
C THR A 156 -18.11 7.79 10.34
N PRO A 157 -18.47 8.10 11.60
CA PRO A 157 -18.54 7.08 12.65
C PRO A 157 -19.50 5.92 12.35
N ALA A 158 -20.55 6.16 11.57
CA ALA A 158 -21.49 5.10 11.16
C ALA A 158 -20.83 4.12 10.18
N GLU A 159 -20.07 4.62 9.20
CA GLU A 159 -19.28 3.79 8.28
C GLU A 159 -18.25 2.96 9.03
N ILE A 160 -17.50 3.56 9.96
CA ILE A 160 -16.51 2.82 10.78
C ILE A 160 -17.17 1.70 11.59
N LYS A 161 -18.33 1.94 12.19
CA LYS A 161 -19.11 0.90 12.89
C LYS A 161 -19.54 -0.22 11.94
N ALA A 162 -19.96 0.11 10.71
CA ALA A 162 -20.30 -0.89 9.70
C ALA A 162 -19.08 -1.71 9.27
N PHE A 163 -17.94 -1.06 9.00
CA PHE A 163 -16.71 -1.73 8.61
C PHE A 163 -16.21 -2.69 9.70
N ALA A 164 -16.29 -2.28 10.96
CA ALA A 164 -15.97 -3.14 12.10
C ALA A 164 -16.83 -4.41 12.13
N LYS A 165 -18.15 -4.29 11.89
CA LYS A 165 -19.07 -5.44 11.84
C LYS A 165 -18.80 -6.37 10.66
N LEU A 166 -18.26 -5.84 9.56
CA LEU A 166 -17.84 -6.62 8.39
C LEU A 166 -16.46 -7.27 8.56
N GLY A 167 -15.82 -7.09 9.72
CA GLY A 167 -14.54 -7.73 10.06
C GLY A 167 -13.30 -6.88 9.80
N ALA A 168 -13.45 -5.63 9.32
CA ALA A 168 -12.32 -4.74 9.18
C ALA A 168 -11.82 -4.25 10.55
N ASN A 169 -10.49 -4.16 10.69
CA ASN A 169 -9.83 -3.61 11.87
C ASN A 169 -8.95 -2.39 11.55
N LEU A 170 -8.81 -2.07 10.26
CA LEU A 170 -8.16 -0.89 9.73
C LEU A 170 -9.06 -0.27 8.66
N VAL A 171 -8.86 1.02 8.39
CA VAL A 171 -9.46 1.72 7.23
C VAL A 171 -8.38 2.50 6.49
N GLY A 172 -8.43 2.50 5.16
CA GLY A 172 -7.48 3.21 4.30
C GLY A 172 -8.07 3.40 2.90
N MET A 173 -7.27 3.92 1.96
CA MET A 173 -7.81 4.35 0.65
C MET A 173 -7.12 3.74 -0.57
N THR A 174 -5.98 3.05 -0.37
CA THR A 174 -5.02 2.81 -1.47
C THR A 174 -4.58 1.36 -1.66
N THR A 175 -4.84 0.46 -0.71
CA THR A 175 -4.36 -0.93 -0.77
C THR A 175 -5.04 -1.72 -1.90
N SER A 176 -6.35 -1.51 -2.09
CA SER A 176 -7.04 -1.85 -3.34
C SER A 176 -7.08 -0.57 -4.19
N PRO A 177 -6.99 -0.62 -5.53
CA PRO A 177 -6.97 -1.80 -6.40
C PRO A 177 -5.54 -2.28 -6.66
N GLU A 178 -4.55 -1.75 -5.95
CA GLU A 178 -3.13 -2.07 -6.14
C GLU A 178 -2.86 -3.58 -6.01
N ALA A 179 -3.45 -4.22 -5.00
CA ALA A 179 -3.38 -5.68 -4.81
C ALA A 179 -4.03 -6.46 -5.96
N THR A 180 -5.22 -6.04 -6.40
CA THR A 180 -5.97 -6.69 -7.50
C THR A 180 -5.21 -6.57 -8.82
N LEU A 181 -4.75 -5.38 -9.17
CA LEU A 181 -3.99 -5.12 -10.39
C LEU A 181 -2.66 -5.87 -10.39
N ALA A 182 -1.98 -5.96 -9.24
CA ALA A 182 -0.77 -6.77 -9.14
C ALA A 182 -1.04 -8.26 -9.39
N ARG A 183 -2.16 -8.79 -8.86
CA ARG A 183 -2.59 -10.17 -9.14
C ARG A 183 -2.84 -10.41 -10.62
N GLU A 184 -3.55 -9.50 -11.29
CA GLU A 184 -3.85 -9.61 -12.72
C GLU A 184 -2.59 -9.65 -13.61
N LEU A 185 -1.49 -9.03 -13.17
CA LEU A 185 -0.19 -9.07 -13.86
C LEU A 185 0.76 -10.13 -13.29
N GLU A 186 0.28 -11.05 -12.47
CA GLU A 186 1.07 -12.12 -11.83
C GLU A 186 2.28 -11.57 -11.05
N LEU A 187 2.12 -10.41 -10.43
CA LEU A 187 3.12 -9.82 -9.54
C LEU A 187 2.84 -10.21 -8.10
N GLU A 188 3.86 -10.70 -7.40
CA GLU A 188 3.75 -10.87 -5.95
C GLU A 188 3.50 -9.52 -5.29
N TYR A 189 2.42 -9.41 -4.51
CA TYR A 189 2.07 -8.18 -3.80
C TYR A 189 1.82 -8.44 -2.32
N ALA A 190 2.36 -7.60 -1.46
CA ALA A 190 2.05 -7.55 -0.04
C ALA A 190 1.96 -6.09 0.41
N ALA A 191 1.19 -5.83 1.46
CA ALA A 191 1.00 -4.48 1.96
C ALA A 191 1.20 -4.38 3.48
N ILE A 192 1.80 -3.29 3.91
CA ILE A 192 1.97 -2.92 5.32
C ILE A 192 1.19 -1.63 5.56
N ALA A 193 0.23 -1.69 6.48
CA ALA A 193 -0.42 -0.50 6.99
C ALA A 193 0.47 0.20 8.02
N VAL A 194 0.58 1.51 7.89
CA VAL A 194 1.15 2.42 8.89
C VAL A 194 -0.03 3.04 9.63
N VAL A 195 -0.21 2.70 10.90
CA VAL A 195 -1.35 3.18 11.68
C VAL A 195 -1.11 4.64 12.07
N SER A 196 -1.70 5.56 11.31
CA SER A 196 -1.47 7.01 11.43
C SER A 196 -2.42 7.70 12.40
N ASN A 197 -3.60 7.13 12.60
CA ASN A 197 -4.66 7.75 13.40
C ASN A 197 -5.66 6.71 13.93
N HIS A 198 -6.53 7.13 14.82
CA HIS A 198 -7.76 6.40 15.11
C HIS A 198 -8.81 6.69 14.04
N ALA A 199 -9.58 5.68 13.67
CA ALA A 199 -10.71 5.84 12.76
C ALA A 199 -11.81 6.71 13.41
N ALA A 200 -12.65 7.33 12.59
CA ALA A 200 -13.71 8.22 13.06
C ALA A 200 -14.61 7.56 14.12
N GLY A 201 -14.82 8.25 15.25
CA GLY A 201 -15.65 7.77 16.35
C GLY A 201 -15.00 6.74 17.28
N VAL A 202 -13.77 6.27 17.01
CA VAL A 202 -13.03 5.37 17.93
C VAL A 202 -12.45 6.14 19.12
N LYS A 203 -11.98 7.36 18.87
CA LYS A 203 -11.56 8.33 19.89
C LYS A 203 -12.21 9.68 19.58
N ARG A 204 -12.25 10.57 20.58
CA ARG A 204 -12.87 11.91 20.45
C ARG A 204 -12.07 12.89 19.58
N PHE A 205 -10.84 12.54 19.20
CA PHE A 205 -9.94 13.39 18.42
C PHE A 205 -10.07 13.12 16.92
N ALA A 206 -10.30 14.17 16.13
CA ALA A 206 -10.28 14.12 14.67
C ALA A 206 -8.94 14.69 14.18
N PRO A 207 -8.08 13.87 13.55
CA PRO A 207 -6.81 14.35 13.05
C PRO A 207 -6.99 15.15 11.74
N SER A 208 -6.15 16.15 11.57
CA SER A 208 -5.92 16.79 10.27
C SER A 208 -5.14 15.87 9.33
N GLY A 209 -5.24 16.11 8.01
CA GLY A 209 -4.42 15.40 7.02
C GLY A 209 -2.91 15.56 7.26
N ALA A 210 -2.49 16.73 7.76
CA ALA A 210 -1.09 17.01 8.09
C ALA A 210 -0.60 16.15 9.27
N GLU A 211 -1.41 15.96 10.31
CA GLU A 211 -1.07 15.09 11.45
C GLU A 211 -0.97 13.62 11.03
N ILE A 212 -1.90 13.16 10.19
CA ILE A 212 -1.86 11.81 9.59
C ILE A 212 -0.55 11.61 8.83
N ALA A 213 -0.20 12.55 7.95
CA ALA A 213 1.04 12.50 7.16
C ALA A 213 2.29 12.53 8.05
N ALA A 214 2.30 13.36 9.10
CA ALA A 214 3.41 13.47 10.04
C ALA A 214 3.66 12.16 10.80
N VAL A 215 2.59 11.49 11.27
CA VAL A 215 2.74 10.18 11.92
C VAL A 215 3.28 9.14 10.94
N ALA A 216 2.76 9.11 9.71
CA ALA A 216 3.23 8.19 8.69
C ALA A 216 4.73 8.40 8.37
N ALA A 217 5.14 9.65 8.16
CA ALA A 217 6.53 10.03 7.92
C ALA A 217 7.43 9.66 9.12
N ALA A 218 6.95 9.83 10.35
CA ALA A 218 7.70 9.43 11.55
C ALA A 218 7.98 7.92 11.59
N GLN A 219 7.15 7.08 10.96
CA GLN A 219 7.39 5.62 10.86
C GLN A 219 8.16 5.22 9.59
N ALA A 220 8.42 6.13 8.65
CA ALA A 220 9.10 5.83 7.39
C ALA A 220 10.47 5.19 7.61
N HIS A 221 11.21 5.60 8.64
CA HIS A 221 12.50 4.99 8.98
C HIS A 221 12.41 3.49 9.32
N LYS A 222 11.31 3.04 9.95
CA LYS A 222 11.07 1.62 10.24
C LYS A 222 10.72 0.85 8.97
N ALA A 223 9.86 1.42 8.13
CA ALA A 223 9.51 0.86 6.83
C ALA A 223 10.76 0.71 5.92
N ALA A 224 11.62 1.73 5.88
CA ALA A 224 12.87 1.71 5.11
C ALA A 224 13.82 0.61 5.58
N LYS A 225 13.93 0.36 6.89
CA LYS A 225 14.71 -0.76 7.44
C LYS A 225 14.18 -2.12 6.96
N ILE A 226 12.85 -2.32 6.95
CA ILE A 226 12.24 -3.55 6.42
C ILE A 226 12.58 -3.72 4.95
N VAL A 227 12.39 -2.67 4.14
CA VAL A 227 12.69 -2.70 2.69
C VAL A 227 14.16 -3.02 2.44
N ALA A 228 15.08 -2.35 3.17
CA ALA A 228 16.51 -2.56 3.02
C ALA A 228 16.91 -4.01 3.32
N GLU A 229 16.37 -4.63 4.37
CA GLU A 229 16.61 -6.06 4.67
C GLU A 229 15.96 -7.00 3.65
N LEU A 230 14.78 -6.63 3.12
CA LEU A 230 14.06 -7.43 2.12
C LEU A 230 14.73 -7.40 0.74
N SER A 231 15.42 -6.32 0.41
CA SER A 231 16.11 -6.13 -0.89
C SER A 231 17.52 -6.74 -0.96
N LYS A 232 18.00 -7.34 0.14
CA LYS A 232 19.29 -8.04 0.19
C LYS A 232 19.14 -9.44 -0.38
#